data_AF-A0A2P8GB38-F1
#
_entry.id   AF-A0A2P8GB38-F1
#
_cell.length_a   1.000
_cell.length_b   1.000
_cell.length_c   1.000
_cell.angle_alpha   90.00
_cell.angle_beta   90.00
_cell.angle_gamma   90.00
#
_symmetry.space_group_name_H-M   'P 1'
#
loop_
_entity.id
_entity.type
_entity.pdbx_description
1 polymer ?
#
loop_
_entity_poly.entity_id
_entity_poly.type
_entity_poly.pdbx_seq_one_letter_code
_entity_poly.pdbx_strand_id
1 'polypeptide(L)'
;MENVKAIVKQVVKIWRLYKTQQLVLTAAMREEIPFQLRTLLSRDYMICSLLKKEMANFYDGLRCCMGDMFRPDSAGSITTARERDIHATLESIATAHRQIIAEYDVLLDLVEDSNINTQIIHQHRKQISKMTDELLMHLEKMQPEVKEHGYVSF
;
A
#
# COMPACT_ATOMS: atom_id res chain seq x y z
N MET A 1 19.47 20.06 -9.10
CA MET A 1 19.78 18.70 -8.58
C MET A 1 19.08 18.36 -7.26
N GLU A 2 18.57 19.34 -6.48
CA GLU A 2 17.83 19.05 -5.23
C GLU A 2 16.51 18.28 -5.45
N ASN A 3 15.79 18.58 -6.55
CA ASN A 3 14.53 17.90 -6.84
C ASN A 3 14.72 16.38 -7.05
N VAL A 4 15.80 15.96 -7.70
CA VAL A 4 16.12 14.53 -7.89
C VAL A 4 16.37 13.81 -6.56
N LYS A 5 17.03 14.47 -5.59
CA LYS A 5 17.23 13.89 -4.25
C LYS A 5 15.90 13.71 -3.51
N ALA A 6 14.98 14.67 -3.64
CA ALA A 6 13.64 14.57 -3.06
C ALA A 6 12.84 13.43 -3.70
N ILE A 7 12.85 13.33 -5.02
CA ILE A 7 12.24 12.24 -5.80
C ILE A 7 12.78 10.89 -5.33
N VAL A 8 14.10 10.72 -5.23
CA VAL A 8 14.71 9.45 -4.79
C VAL A 8 14.30 9.07 -3.37
N LYS A 9 14.30 10.03 -2.44
CA LYS A 9 13.81 9.77 -1.07
C LYS A 9 12.36 9.31 -1.08
N GLN A 10 11.53 9.93 -1.92
CA GLN A 10 10.12 9.60 -2.03
C GLN A 10 9.89 8.20 -2.61
N VAL A 11 10.64 7.83 -3.65
CA VAL A 11 10.61 6.48 -4.24
C VAL A 11 11.02 5.41 -3.22
N VAL A 12 12.08 5.66 -2.45
CA VAL A 12 12.52 4.74 -1.38
C VAL A 12 11.45 4.59 -0.31
N LYS A 13 10.74 5.67 0.04
CA LYS A 13 9.64 5.63 1.01
C LYS A 13 8.48 4.75 0.52
N ILE A 14 8.03 4.95 -0.72
CA ILE A 14 6.98 4.12 -1.35
C ILE A 14 7.43 2.65 -1.42
N TRP A 15 8.67 2.38 -1.83
CA TRP A 15 9.21 1.03 -1.89
C TRP A 15 9.21 0.32 -0.52
N ARG A 16 9.57 1.04 0.55
CA ARG A 16 9.52 0.51 1.93
C ARG A 16 8.09 0.22 2.37
N LEU A 17 7.13 1.09 2.05
CA LEU A 17 5.71 0.85 2.34
C LEU A 17 5.21 -0.41 1.65
N TYR A 18 5.58 -0.66 0.39
CA TYR A 18 5.24 -1.92 -0.27
C TYR A 18 5.88 -3.14 0.39
N LYS A 19 7.12 -3.02 0.88
CA LYS A 19 7.75 -4.12 1.64
C LYS A 19 6.96 -4.44 2.91
N THR A 20 6.51 -3.43 3.64
CA THR A 20 5.65 -3.60 4.82
C THR A 20 4.30 -4.20 4.41
N GLN A 21 3.67 -3.69 3.35
CA GLN A 21 2.39 -4.17 2.86
C GLN A 21 2.44 -5.65 2.47
N GLN A 22 3.50 -6.11 1.82
CA GLN A 22 3.70 -7.54 1.53
C GLN A 22 3.74 -8.40 2.80
N LEU A 23 4.36 -7.92 3.88
CA LEU A 23 4.40 -8.64 5.16
C LEU A 23 3.01 -8.74 5.79
N VAL A 24 2.26 -7.64 5.80
CA VAL A 24 0.88 -7.60 6.32
C VAL A 24 -0.02 -8.55 5.51
N LEU A 25 0.05 -8.49 4.17
CA LEU A 25 -0.71 -9.38 3.30
C LEU A 25 -0.34 -10.85 3.50
N THR A 26 0.95 -11.14 3.67
CA THR A 26 1.42 -12.52 3.95
C THR A 26 0.89 -13.03 5.29
N ALA A 27 0.88 -12.18 6.32
CA ALA A 27 0.30 -12.53 7.61
C ALA A 27 -1.21 -12.77 7.48
N ALA A 28 -1.94 -11.85 6.85
CA ALA A 28 -3.39 -11.93 6.66
C ALA A 28 -3.82 -13.19 5.89
N MET A 29 -3.07 -13.59 4.85
CA MET A 29 -3.38 -14.79 4.07
C MET A 29 -3.15 -16.10 4.82
N ARG A 30 -2.37 -16.10 5.92
CA ARG A 30 -2.16 -17.28 6.78
C ARG A 30 -3.31 -17.50 7.76
N GLU A 31 -4.16 -16.50 7.94
CA GLU A 31 -5.35 -16.61 8.79
C GLU A 31 -6.46 -17.42 8.10
N GLU A 32 -7.38 -17.94 8.92
CA GLU A 32 -8.59 -18.60 8.44
C GLU A 32 -9.59 -17.58 7.90
N ILE A 33 -9.40 -17.20 6.63
CA ILE A 33 -10.25 -16.25 5.92
C ILE A 33 -11.14 -16.93 4.88
N PRO A 34 -12.32 -16.34 4.56
CA PRO A 34 -13.16 -16.80 3.46
C PRO A 34 -12.42 -16.82 2.12
N PHE A 35 -12.80 -17.74 1.23
CA PHE A 35 -12.15 -17.92 -0.08
C PHE A 35 -12.13 -16.64 -0.93
N GLN A 36 -13.21 -15.87 -0.92
CA GLN A 36 -13.31 -14.60 -1.63
C GLN A 36 -12.27 -13.59 -1.14
N LEU A 37 -12.09 -13.49 0.18
CA LEU A 37 -11.10 -12.62 0.79
C LEU A 37 -9.68 -13.09 0.48
N ARG A 38 -9.43 -14.40 0.52
CA ARG A 38 -8.13 -14.98 0.13
C ARG A 38 -7.77 -14.65 -1.32
N THR A 39 -8.75 -14.65 -2.21
CA THR A 39 -8.56 -14.30 -3.62
C THR A 39 -8.22 -12.82 -3.77
N LEU A 40 -8.94 -11.95 -3.07
CA LEU A 40 -8.67 -10.51 -3.04
C LEU A 40 -7.25 -10.21 -2.53
N LEU A 41 -6.88 -10.77 -1.37
CA LEU A 41 -5.56 -10.55 -0.76
C LEU A 41 -4.42 -11.16 -1.60
N SER A 42 -4.66 -12.28 -2.28
CA SER A 42 -3.67 -12.86 -3.20
C SER A 42 -3.42 -11.95 -4.40
N ARG A 43 -4.49 -11.39 -4.99
CA ARG A 43 -4.39 -10.43 -6.08
C ARG A 43 -3.67 -9.15 -5.63
N ASP A 44 -4.00 -8.67 -4.44
CA ASP A 44 -3.33 -7.53 -3.82
C ASP A 44 -1.83 -7.78 -3.65
N TYR A 45 -1.46 -8.95 -3.12
CA TYR A 45 -0.07 -9.36 -2.97
C TYR A 45 0.68 -9.39 -4.31
N MET A 46 0.06 -9.89 -5.37
CA MET A 46 0.66 -9.91 -6.71
C MET A 46 0.91 -8.49 -7.24
N ILE A 47 -0.08 -7.60 -7.14
CA ILE A 47 0.04 -6.20 -7.56
C ILE A 47 1.12 -5.50 -6.73
N CYS A 48 1.07 -5.62 -5.41
CA CYS A 48 2.06 -5.08 -4.50
C CYS A 48 3.48 -5.56 -4.84
N SER A 49 3.65 -6.82 -5.24
CA SER A 49 4.94 -7.39 -5.66
C SER A 49 5.47 -6.77 -6.94
N LEU A 50 4.58 -6.58 -7.93
CA LEU A 50 4.92 -5.94 -9.19
C LEU A 50 5.33 -4.48 -8.98
N LEU A 51 4.47 -3.70 -8.30
CA LEU A 51 4.71 -2.28 -8.08
C LEU A 51 5.96 -2.04 -7.22
N LYS A 52 6.24 -2.90 -6.24
CA LYS A 52 7.49 -2.86 -5.48
C LYS A 52 8.70 -3.05 -6.40
N LYS A 53 8.66 -4.00 -7.34
CA LYS A 53 9.75 -4.24 -8.29
C LYS A 53 9.94 -3.04 -9.21
N GLU A 54 8.86 -2.44 -9.68
CA GLU A 54 8.93 -1.25 -10.54
C GLU A 54 9.47 -0.03 -9.79
N MET A 55 9.11 0.17 -8.52
CA MET A 55 9.72 1.21 -7.68
C MET A 55 11.22 0.97 -7.46
N ALA A 56 11.65 -0.28 -7.31
CA ALA A 56 13.07 -0.62 -7.22
C ALA A 56 13.81 -0.30 -8.54
N ASN A 57 13.24 -0.69 -9.68
CA ASN A 57 13.79 -0.35 -10.99
C ASN A 57 13.86 1.18 -11.22
N PHE A 58 12.83 1.89 -10.75
CA PHE A 58 12.78 3.34 -10.84
C PHE A 58 13.87 3.99 -9.98
N TYR A 59 14.09 3.48 -8.75
CA TYR A 59 15.20 3.88 -7.90
C TYR A 59 16.56 3.62 -8.57
N ASP A 60 16.77 2.42 -9.14
CA ASP A 60 18.03 2.07 -9.81
C ASP A 60 18.30 2.96 -11.02
N GLY A 61 17.26 3.28 -11.80
CA GLY A 61 17.33 4.23 -12.91
C GLY A 61 17.74 5.63 -12.45
N LEU A 62 17.18 6.12 -11.34
CA LEU A 62 17.55 7.41 -10.76
C LEU A 62 18.96 7.39 -10.14
N ARG A 63 19.37 6.28 -9.54
CA ARG A 63 20.71 6.10 -8.94
C ARG A 63 21.80 6.11 -10.00
N CYS A 64 21.59 5.50 -11.16
CA CYS A 64 22.51 5.60 -12.29
C CYS A 64 22.82 7.05 -12.69
N CYS A 65 21.89 7.98 -12.47
CA CYS A 65 22.08 9.40 -12.73
C CYS A 65 22.76 10.19 -11.59
N MET A 66 22.84 9.64 -10.38
CA MET A 66 23.36 10.35 -9.18
C MET A 66 24.68 9.81 -8.61
N GLY A 67 25.17 8.68 -9.09
CA GLY A 67 26.36 8.02 -8.52
C GLY A 67 26.10 7.43 -7.11
N ASP A 68 27.13 6.79 -6.54
CA ASP A 68 27.05 5.87 -5.39
C ASP A 68 26.76 6.52 -4.01
N MET A 69 26.14 7.70 -3.96
CA MET A 69 25.97 8.50 -2.74
C MET A 69 24.79 8.09 -1.84
N PHE A 70 24.01 7.06 -2.17
CA PHE A 70 22.83 6.69 -1.37
C PHE A 70 22.94 5.29 -0.77
N ARG A 71 23.28 5.26 0.52
CA ARG A 71 23.12 4.09 1.39
C ARG A 71 21.86 4.33 2.24
N PRO A 72 20.76 3.59 2.02
CA PRO A 72 19.55 3.79 2.82
C PRO A 72 19.79 3.28 4.24
N ASP A 73 19.68 4.16 5.24
CA ASP A 73 19.73 3.74 6.64
C ASP A 73 18.52 2.88 7.01
N SER A 74 18.82 1.78 7.67
CA SER A 74 17.90 0.72 8.05
C SER A 74 17.30 1.04 9.41
N ALA A 75 16.10 1.60 9.43
CA ALA A 75 15.30 1.63 10.65
C ALA A 75 13.84 1.38 10.28
N GLY A 76 13.34 0.25 10.74
CA GLY A 76 11.94 -0.17 10.61
C GLY A 76 11.70 -1.29 11.60
N SER A 77 11.35 -0.91 12.82
CA SER A 77 10.93 -1.83 13.87
C SER A 77 9.57 -2.41 13.50
N ILE A 78 9.47 -3.73 13.47
CA ILE A 78 8.23 -4.48 13.26
C ILE A 78 7.71 -4.85 14.65
N THR A 79 6.66 -4.19 15.10
CA THR A 79 5.91 -4.61 16.28
C THR A 79 4.98 -5.75 15.90
N THR A 80 5.21 -6.91 16.51
CA THR A 80 4.36 -8.10 16.40
C THR A 80 3.27 -8.12 17.47
N ALA A 81 2.17 -8.77 17.09
CA ALA A 81 1.14 -9.41 17.91
C ALA A 81 0.14 -8.51 18.66
N ARG A 82 -1.11 -8.50 18.13
CA ARG A 82 -2.32 -8.48 18.95
C ARG A 82 -3.46 -9.18 18.20
N GLU A 83 -4.46 -9.61 18.96
CA GLU A 83 -5.53 -10.59 18.67
C GLU A 83 -6.13 -10.64 17.25
N ARG A 84 -6.53 -11.87 16.91
CA ARG A 84 -7.10 -12.38 15.66
C ARG A 84 -8.42 -11.72 15.29
N ASP A 85 -8.35 -10.48 14.82
CA ASP A 85 -9.47 -9.81 14.19
C ASP A 85 -9.18 -9.58 12.70
N ILE A 86 -9.92 -10.31 11.87
CA ILE A 86 -9.85 -10.17 10.40
C ILE A 86 -10.26 -8.76 10.01
N HIS A 87 -11.22 -8.13 10.69
CA HIS A 87 -11.64 -6.77 10.42
C HIS A 87 -10.49 -5.78 10.64
N ALA A 88 -9.86 -5.81 11.83
CA ALA A 88 -8.69 -4.99 12.13
C ALA A 88 -7.53 -5.23 11.13
N THR A 89 -7.34 -6.48 10.69
CA THR A 89 -6.33 -6.83 9.68
C THR A 89 -6.62 -6.15 8.34
N LEU A 90 -7.87 -6.20 7.87
CA LEU A 90 -8.28 -5.56 6.63
C LEU A 90 -8.24 -4.04 6.72
N GLU A 91 -8.61 -3.46 7.86
CA GLU A 91 -8.45 -2.02 8.11
C GLU A 91 -6.98 -1.58 8.08
N SER A 92 -6.08 -2.40 8.63
CA SER A 92 -4.63 -2.15 8.56
C SER A 92 -4.13 -2.17 7.11
N ILE A 93 -4.61 -3.11 6.29
CA ILE A 93 -4.26 -3.19 4.86
C ILE A 93 -4.78 -1.95 4.11
N ALA A 94 -6.03 -1.54 4.36
CA ALA A 94 -6.62 -0.35 3.75
C ALA A 94 -5.87 0.93 4.15
N THR A 95 -5.47 1.03 5.42
CA THR A 95 -4.70 2.16 5.94
C THR A 95 -3.33 2.24 5.27
N ALA A 96 -2.65 1.11 5.10
CA ALA A 96 -1.38 1.05 4.40
C ALA A 96 -1.53 1.44 2.90
N HIS A 97 -2.62 1.05 2.23
CA HIS A 97 -2.89 1.54 0.87
C HIS A 97 -3.05 3.06 0.81
N ARG A 98 -3.82 3.65 1.73
CA ARG A 98 -4.00 5.11 1.79
C ARG A 98 -2.67 5.83 2.01
N GLN A 99 -1.80 5.28 2.86
CA GLN A 99 -0.45 5.82 3.05
C GLN A 99 0.35 5.76 1.75
N ILE A 100 0.34 4.63 1.04
CA ILE A 100 1.03 4.49 -0.25
C ILE A 100 0.48 5.49 -1.28
N ILE A 101 -0.84 5.69 -1.35
CA ILE A 101 -1.47 6.67 -2.25
C ILE A 101 -1.01 8.10 -1.92
N ALA A 102 -1.00 8.48 -0.65
CA ALA A 102 -0.52 9.81 -0.24
C ALA A 102 0.94 10.01 -0.62
N GLU A 103 1.79 8.98 -0.49
CA GLU A 103 3.18 9.08 -0.93
C GLU A 103 3.32 9.17 -2.46
N TYR A 104 2.39 8.58 -3.24
CA TYR A 104 2.33 8.78 -4.68
C TYR A 104 1.91 10.19 -5.07
N ASP A 105 0.98 10.80 -4.34
CA ASP A 105 0.59 12.20 -4.56
C ASP A 105 1.80 13.13 -4.38
N VAL A 106 2.53 12.97 -3.28
CA VAL A 106 3.78 13.72 -3.06
C VAL A 106 4.81 13.45 -4.16
N LEU A 107 4.94 12.21 -4.63
CA LEU A 107 5.85 11.90 -5.72
C LEU A 107 5.44 12.61 -7.02
N LEU A 108 4.15 12.63 -7.35
CA LEU A 108 3.61 13.30 -8.54
C LEU A 108 3.90 14.80 -8.52
N ASP A 109 3.71 15.45 -7.37
CA ASP A 109 4.03 16.88 -7.20
C ASP A 109 5.53 17.16 -7.42
N LEU A 110 6.40 16.26 -6.93
CA LEU A 110 7.86 16.41 -7.11
C LEU A 110 8.31 16.24 -8.56
N VAL A 111 7.58 15.46 -9.37
CA VAL A 111 7.96 15.14 -10.76
C VAL A 111 7.26 16.01 -11.80
N GLU A 112 6.34 16.90 -11.41
CA GLU A 112 5.52 17.73 -12.32
C GLU A 112 6.38 18.49 -13.35
N ASP A 113 7.47 19.11 -12.90
CA ASP A 113 8.42 19.85 -13.76
C ASP A 113 9.66 19.04 -14.19
N SER A 114 9.60 17.71 -14.07
CA SER A 114 10.73 16.83 -14.37
C SER A 114 10.54 16.07 -15.70
N ASN A 115 11.65 15.64 -16.33
CA ASN A 115 11.62 14.81 -17.53
C ASN A 115 11.22 13.33 -17.25
N ILE A 116 10.66 13.05 -16.07
CA ILE A 116 10.27 11.71 -15.67
C ILE A 116 8.90 11.40 -16.27
N ASN A 117 8.75 10.19 -16.80
CA ASN A 117 7.45 9.73 -17.27
C ASN A 117 6.49 9.55 -16.07
N THR A 118 5.52 10.45 -15.93
CA THR A 118 4.54 10.44 -14.85
C THR A 118 3.40 9.44 -15.06
N GLN A 119 3.21 8.93 -16.30
CA GLN A 119 2.10 8.03 -16.62
C GLN A 119 2.16 6.74 -15.80
N ILE A 120 3.36 6.18 -15.62
CA ILE A 120 3.56 4.96 -14.84
C ILE A 120 3.22 5.19 -13.36
N ILE A 121 3.59 6.36 -12.82
CA ILE A 121 3.31 6.74 -11.43
C ILE A 121 1.79 6.89 -11.22
N HIS A 122 1.08 7.56 -12.14
CA HIS A 122 -0.38 7.64 -12.12
C HIS A 122 -1.06 6.27 -12.21
N GLN A 123 -0.54 5.37 -13.05
CA GLN A 123 -1.06 4.01 -13.19
C GLN A 123 -0.93 3.22 -11.88
N HIS A 124 0.23 3.29 -11.22
CA HIS A 124 0.46 2.61 -9.95
C HIS A 124 -0.50 3.11 -8.87
N ARG A 125 -0.60 4.44 -8.72
CA ARG A 125 -1.53 5.09 -7.79
C ARG A 125 -2.97 4.63 -8.03
N LYS A 126 -3.40 4.59 -9.30
CA LYS A 126 -4.75 4.15 -9.70
C LYS A 126 -5.00 2.69 -9.35
N GLN A 127 -4.00 1.81 -9.53
CA GLN A 127 -4.12 0.39 -9.17
C GLN A 127 -4.32 0.21 -7.67
N ILE A 128 -3.52 0.89 -6.83
CA ILE A 128 -3.69 0.83 -5.37
C ILE A 128 -5.01 1.44 -4.91
N SER A 129 -5.47 2.52 -5.56
CA SER A 129 -6.78 3.12 -5.27
C SER A 129 -7.91 2.10 -5.50
N LYS A 130 -7.93 1.43 -6.66
CA LYS A 130 -8.91 0.37 -6.94
C LYS A 130 -8.87 -0.77 -5.94
N MET A 131 -7.67 -1.22 -5.56
CA MET A 131 -7.53 -2.27 -4.54
C MET A 131 -8.07 -1.83 -3.18
N THR A 132 -7.88 -0.56 -2.83
CA THR A 132 -8.42 0.04 -1.61
C THR A 132 -9.95 0.05 -1.64
N ASP A 133 -10.55 0.49 -2.74
CA ASP A 133 -12.01 0.56 -2.89
C ASP A 133 -12.63 -0.84 -2.79
N GLU A 134 -12.07 -1.84 -3.48
CA GLU A 134 -12.55 -3.22 -3.41
C GLU A 134 -12.42 -3.82 -2.00
N LEU A 135 -11.35 -3.50 -1.27
CA LEU A 135 -11.15 -3.92 0.11
C LEU A 135 -12.17 -3.27 1.07
N LEU A 136 -12.45 -1.98 0.91
CA LEU A 136 -13.43 -1.24 1.71
C LEU A 136 -14.84 -1.77 1.48
N MET A 137 -15.22 -2.10 0.24
CA MET A 137 -16.49 -2.75 -0.05
C MET A 137 -16.65 -4.10 0.66
N HIS A 138 -15.55 -4.84 0.87
CA HIS A 138 -15.58 -6.09 1.64
C HIS A 138 -15.70 -5.84 3.14
N LEU A 139 -15.03 -4.81 3.67
CA LEU A 139 -15.15 -4.38 5.07
C LEU A 139 -16.59 -3.96 5.41
N GLU A 140 -17.22 -3.16 4.55
CA GLU A 140 -18.61 -2.70 4.73
C GLU A 140 -19.59 -3.89 4.78
N LYS A 141 -19.39 -4.91 3.94
CA LYS A 141 -20.22 -6.13 3.94
C LYS A 141 -20.02 -7.01 5.19
N MET A 142 -18.92 -6.83 5.92
CA MET A 142 -18.63 -7.59 7.14
C MET A 142 -19.21 -6.92 8.39
N GLN A 143 -19.66 -5.67 8.32
CA GLN A 143 -20.32 -5.02 9.44
C GLN A 143 -21.69 -5.72 9.68
N PRO A 144 -21.97 -6.20 10.89
CA PRO A 144 -23.28 -6.77 11.18
C PRO A 144 -24.34 -5.68 10.98
N GLU A 145 -25.42 -6.01 10.25
CA GLU A 145 -26.63 -5.20 10.23
C GLU A 145 -27.00 -4.92 11.70
N VAL A 146 -26.90 -3.66 12.12
CA VAL A 146 -27.49 -3.21 13.38
C VAL A 146 -28.99 -3.36 13.18
N LYS A 147 -29.52 -4.55 13.46
CA LYS A 147 -30.95 -4.77 13.59
C LYS A 147 -31.38 -3.99 14.82
N GLU A 148 -31.80 -2.75 14.60
CA GLU A 148 -32.65 -2.02 15.52
C GLU A 148 -33.83 -2.93 15.87
N HIS A 149 -33.70 -3.68 16.96
CA HIS A 149 -34.82 -4.33 17.60
C HIS A 149 -35.67 -3.22 18.18
N GLY A 150 -36.55 -2.68 17.35
CA GLY A 150 -37.70 -1.90 17.78
C GLY A 150 -38.52 -2.79 18.72
N TYR A 151 -38.30 -2.61 20.02
CA TYR A 151 -39.24 -3.02 21.04
C TYR A 151 -40.57 -2.33 20.76
N VAL A 152 -41.51 -3.04 20.14
CA VAL A 152 -42.92 -2.67 20.22
C VAL A 152 -43.47 -3.36 21.46
N SER A 153 -43.56 -2.61 22.55
CA SER A 153 -44.40 -2.98 23.69
C SER A 153 -45.82 -2.51 23.41
N PHE A 154 -46.77 -3.44 23.39
CA PHE A 154 -48.19 -3.19 23.66
C PHE A 154 -48.69 -4.26 24.62
#